data_AF-A0A945BIV9-F1
#
_entry.id   AF-A0A945BIV9-F1
#
_cell.length_a   1.000
_cell.length_b   1.000
_cell.length_c   1.000
_cell.angle_alpha   90.00
_cell.angle_beta   90.00
_cell.angle_gamma   90.00
#
_symmetry.space_group_name_H-M   'P 1'
#
loop_
_entity.id
_entity.type
_entity.pdbx_description
1 polymer ?
#
loop_
_entity_poly.entity_id
_entity_poly.type
_entity_poly.pdbx_seq_one_letter_code
_entity_poly.pdbx_strand_id
1 'polypeptide(L)'
;LGQAARFFREVQVPAAPWNYGDSDDAFVVPLFADESHAAAESPFLHLMRGAFDSCLKSEEPKTTQGGWRIFPDTGIAVNALGHWKARLDFSPLGAGSMAAHGHLDAQHLSLWLMGCAMVIDPGTGDYHGNPELRNWLASRDAHNGPFPGEISLAKREGPFLWAAAHPKPLQSLDGGVMETEIRTKGGGLLSRTVKPLVNGPEGWLVSDSFERRLGQAGEFVVRWQFAPGCEVERIGQRAFRVMSGSATMRVDIGVGWALAELWRPSGDETTGQLDGIVSPRFVKTEHAPYLKLTAKPGGNTDHKTKFTAEARRV
;
A
#
# COMPACT_ATOMS: atom_id res chain seq x y z
N LEU A 1 -11.48 -18.22 -12.58
CA LEU A 1 -10.95 -17.53 -13.79
C LEU A 1 -11.63 -16.20 -14.03
N GLY A 2 -12.97 -16.14 -14.14
CA GLY A 2 -13.71 -14.86 -14.14
C GLY A 2 -13.37 -13.97 -12.93
N GLN A 3 -13.30 -14.55 -11.73
CA GLN A 3 -12.84 -13.82 -10.53
C GLN A 3 -11.41 -13.27 -10.62
N ALA A 4 -10.48 -13.97 -11.28
CA ALA A 4 -9.11 -13.50 -11.45
C ALA A 4 -9.02 -12.33 -12.44
N ALA A 5 -9.76 -12.40 -13.56
CA ALA A 5 -9.86 -11.28 -14.51
C ALA A 5 -10.50 -10.05 -13.86
N ARG A 6 -11.52 -10.26 -13.01
CA ARG A 6 -12.14 -9.19 -12.23
C ARG A 6 -11.18 -8.60 -11.22
N PHE A 7 -10.49 -9.43 -10.43
CA PHE A 7 -9.43 -8.97 -9.53
C PHE A 7 -8.44 -8.08 -10.29
N PHE A 8 -7.91 -8.57 -11.42
CA PHE A 8 -6.97 -7.82 -12.25
C PHE A 8 -7.55 -6.47 -12.69
N ARG A 9 -8.77 -6.41 -13.22
CA ARG A 9 -9.43 -5.14 -13.57
C ARG A 9 -9.53 -4.19 -12.38
N GLU A 10 -9.88 -4.72 -11.22
CA GLU A 10 -10.29 -3.92 -10.08
C GLU A 10 -9.14 -3.36 -9.25
N VAL A 11 -8.01 -4.06 -9.23
CA VAL A 11 -6.79 -3.56 -8.57
C VAL A 11 -6.06 -2.49 -9.37
N GLN A 12 -6.30 -2.42 -10.68
CA GLN A 12 -5.70 -1.45 -11.59
C GLN A 12 -6.30 -0.07 -11.44
N VAL A 13 -5.50 0.98 -11.59
CA VAL A 13 -5.99 2.36 -11.61
C VAL A 13 -5.99 2.91 -13.04
N PRO A 14 -7.01 3.70 -13.45
CA PRO A 14 -7.09 4.17 -14.83
C PRO A 14 -5.97 5.15 -15.23
N ALA A 15 -5.43 5.88 -14.26
CA ALA A 15 -4.39 6.88 -14.46
C ALA A 15 -3.32 6.75 -13.35
N ALA A 16 -2.06 6.95 -13.72
CA ALA A 16 -0.89 6.75 -12.85
C ALA A 16 -0.85 5.36 -12.20
N PRO A 17 -0.78 4.26 -13.00
CA PRO A 17 -0.64 2.91 -12.48
C PRO A 17 0.55 2.85 -11.52
N TRP A 18 0.28 2.32 -10.33
CA TRP A 18 1.33 1.99 -9.38
C TRP A 18 1.14 0.59 -8.84
N ASN A 19 2.25 -0.12 -8.89
CA ASN A 19 2.35 -1.53 -8.71
C ASN A 19 2.36 -1.93 -7.22
N TYR A 20 2.39 -3.23 -6.94
CA TYR A 20 2.46 -3.80 -5.59
C TYR A 20 3.30 -5.08 -5.61
N GLY A 21 4.12 -5.27 -4.58
CA GLY A 21 5.06 -6.40 -4.54
C GLY A 21 6.00 -6.43 -5.76
N ASP A 22 6.18 -7.63 -6.32
CA ASP A 22 6.91 -7.87 -7.58
C ASP A 22 6.02 -7.74 -8.84
N SER A 23 4.82 -7.15 -8.72
CA SER A 23 4.02 -6.87 -9.91
C SER A 23 4.65 -5.67 -10.60
N ASP A 24 5.67 -5.80 -11.44
CA ASP A 24 6.27 -4.68 -12.17
C ASP A 24 5.87 -4.71 -13.66
N ASP A 25 6.32 -3.71 -14.42
CA ASP A 25 6.09 -3.61 -15.87
C ASP A 25 7.06 -4.48 -16.71
N ALA A 26 7.78 -5.44 -16.11
CA ALA A 26 8.70 -6.36 -16.80
C ALA A 26 7.97 -7.44 -17.61
N PHE A 27 6.99 -7.04 -18.41
CA PHE A 27 6.29 -7.92 -19.33
C PHE A 27 7.26 -8.46 -20.39
N VAL A 28 7.49 -9.78 -20.40
CA VAL A 28 8.27 -10.46 -21.45
C VAL A 28 7.56 -10.38 -22.81
N VAL A 29 6.22 -10.24 -22.79
CA VAL A 29 5.38 -9.96 -23.96
C VAL A 29 4.33 -8.93 -23.54
N PRO A 30 4.13 -7.82 -24.26
CA PRO A 30 3.09 -6.86 -23.92
C PRO A 30 1.72 -7.55 -23.95
N LEU A 31 1.07 -7.65 -22.79
CA LEU A 31 -0.25 -8.26 -22.62
C LEU A 31 -1.39 -7.34 -23.09
N PHE A 32 -1.05 -6.14 -23.54
CA PHE A 32 -1.90 -5.06 -24.03
C PHE A 32 -0.98 -4.08 -24.77
N ALA A 33 -1.51 -3.34 -25.74
CA ALA A 33 -0.74 -2.31 -26.44
C ALA A 33 -0.53 -1.07 -25.55
N ASP A 34 -1.48 -0.82 -24.65
CA ASP A 34 -1.45 0.26 -23.65
C ASP A 34 -2.00 -0.24 -22.30
N GLU A 35 -1.23 -0.03 -21.22
CA GLU A 35 -1.60 -0.43 -19.85
C GLU A 35 -2.88 0.24 -19.36
N SER A 36 -3.13 1.48 -19.77
CA SER A 36 -4.36 2.19 -19.43
C SER A 36 -5.62 1.56 -20.06
N HIS A 37 -5.42 0.75 -21.11
CA HIS A 37 -6.45 -0.01 -21.81
C HIS A 37 -6.41 -1.51 -21.50
N ALA A 38 -5.57 -1.96 -20.56
CA ALA A 38 -5.34 -3.38 -20.27
C ALA A 38 -6.62 -4.19 -20.00
N ALA A 39 -7.63 -3.56 -19.37
CA ALA A 39 -8.92 -4.19 -19.08
C ALA A 39 -9.77 -4.46 -20.35
N ALA A 40 -9.58 -3.67 -21.41
CA ALA A 40 -10.26 -3.80 -22.69
C ALA A 40 -9.43 -4.57 -23.72
N GLU A 41 -8.10 -4.47 -23.65
CA GLU A 41 -7.20 -4.98 -24.68
C GLU A 41 -6.72 -6.41 -24.49
N SER A 42 -6.73 -6.97 -23.27
CA SER A 42 -5.94 -8.16 -22.93
C SER A 42 -6.06 -9.34 -23.94
N PRO A 43 -5.11 -9.50 -24.89
CA PRO A 43 -5.11 -10.60 -25.85
C PRO A 43 -4.68 -11.91 -25.17
N PHE A 44 -3.96 -11.85 -24.04
CA PHE A 44 -3.57 -13.02 -23.25
C PHE A 44 -4.77 -13.77 -22.66
N LEU A 45 -5.83 -13.05 -22.27
CA LEU A 45 -7.07 -13.66 -21.80
C LEU A 45 -7.87 -14.31 -22.93
N HIS A 46 -7.80 -13.75 -24.15
CA HIS A 46 -8.43 -14.32 -25.34
C HIS A 46 -7.65 -15.55 -25.86
N LEU A 47 -6.33 -15.45 -25.92
CA LEU A 47 -5.39 -16.50 -26.35
C LEU A 47 -5.46 -17.75 -25.45
N MET A 48 -5.59 -17.57 -24.13
CA MET A 48 -5.63 -18.70 -23.20
C MET A 48 -6.99 -19.41 -23.12
N ARG A 49 -8.13 -18.80 -23.53
CA ARG A 49 -9.48 -19.29 -23.13
C ARG A 49 -10.67 -19.07 -24.09
N GLY A 50 -10.54 -18.41 -25.24
CA GLY A 50 -11.68 -18.17 -26.14
C GLY A 50 -12.59 -17.00 -25.70
N ALA A 51 -13.86 -17.00 -26.15
CA ALA A 51 -14.76 -15.85 -26.05
C ALA A 51 -15.10 -15.42 -24.60
N PHE A 52 -14.71 -14.19 -24.28
CA PHE A 52 -14.70 -13.55 -22.94
C PHE A 52 -16.09 -13.49 -22.25
N ASP A 53 -17.18 -13.37 -23.01
CA ASP A 53 -18.54 -13.14 -22.48
C ASP A 53 -19.07 -14.25 -21.57
N SER A 54 -18.58 -15.49 -21.74
CA SER A 54 -19.02 -16.63 -20.93
C SER A 54 -18.47 -16.57 -19.49
N CYS A 55 -17.27 -16.02 -19.31
CA CYS A 55 -16.56 -15.99 -18.02
C CYS A 55 -16.97 -14.82 -17.12
N LEU A 56 -17.60 -13.78 -17.68
CA LEU A 56 -18.16 -12.66 -16.93
C LEU A 56 -19.48 -13.02 -16.21
N LYS A 57 -20.05 -14.21 -16.46
CA LYS A 57 -21.32 -14.64 -15.84
C LYS A 57 -21.20 -15.15 -14.39
N SER A 58 -20.00 -15.15 -13.79
CA SER A 58 -19.86 -15.51 -12.37
C SER A 58 -20.47 -14.43 -11.46
N GLU A 59 -20.97 -14.79 -10.28
CA GLU A 59 -21.49 -13.82 -9.30
C GLU A 59 -20.48 -12.69 -9.03
N GLU A 60 -20.92 -11.42 -9.09
CA GLU A 60 -20.09 -10.28 -8.72
C GLU A 60 -19.63 -10.41 -7.25
N PRO A 61 -18.36 -10.12 -6.92
CA PRO A 61 -18.02 -9.85 -5.53
C PRO A 61 -18.90 -8.68 -5.13
N LYS A 62 -19.87 -8.95 -4.25
CA LYS A 62 -20.82 -7.92 -3.83
C LYS A 62 -20.01 -6.76 -3.26
N THR A 63 -20.17 -5.56 -3.82
CA THR A 63 -19.69 -4.35 -3.17
C THR A 63 -20.27 -4.35 -1.76
N THR A 64 -19.38 -4.43 -0.78
CA THR A 64 -19.77 -4.53 0.61
C THR A 64 -20.04 -3.13 1.18
N GLN A 65 -20.47 -3.08 2.43
CA GLN A 65 -20.70 -1.81 3.12
C GLN A 65 -19.47 -0.89 3.04
N GLY A 66 -19.70 0.40 2.86
CA GLY A 66 -18.62 1.40 2.74
C GLY A 66 -17.91 1.45 1.38
N GLY A 67 -18.35 0.70 0.36
CA GLY A 67 -17.79 0.76 -0.99
C GLY A 67 -16.60 -0.18 -1.24
N TRP A 68 -16.27 -1.02 -0.25
CA TRP A 68 -15.18 -1.98 -0.37
C TRP A 68 -15.55 -3.14 -1.31
N ARG A 69 -14.57 -3.62 -2.05
CA ARG A 69 -14.60 -4.88 -2.77
C ARG A 69 -13.41 -5.71 -2.30
N ILE A 70 -13.71 -6.84 -1.67
CA ILE A 70 -12.74 -7.68 -0.96
C ILE A 70 -12.46 -8.94 -1.78
N PHE A 71 -11.18 -9.22 -1.99
CA PHE A 71 -10.67 -10.42 -2.64
C PHE A 71 -9.95 -11.27 -1.60
N PRO A 72 -10.66 -12.15 -0.86
CA PRO A 72 -10.11 -12.86 0.29
C PRO A 72 -9.03 -13.88 -0.06
N ASP A 73 -9.06 -14.42 -1.29
CA ASP A 73 -8.07 -15.40 -1.77
C ASP A 73 -6.71 -14.74 -2.04
N THR A 74 -6.72 -13.53 -2.63
CA THR A 74 -5.49 -12.76 -2.88
C THR A 74 -5.06 -11.96 -1.65
N GLY A 75 -6.00 -11.63 -0.76
CA GLY A 75 -5.73 -10.77 0.39
C GLY A 75 -5.73 -9.29 0.05
N ILE A 76 -6.54 -8.84 -0.92
CA ILE A 76 -6.58 -7.44 -1.34
C ILE A 76 -8.00 -6.89 -1.18
N ALA A 77 -8.12 -5.66 -0.69
CA ALA A 77 -9.37 -4.91 -0.71
C ALA A 77 -9.17 -3.63 -1.51
N VAL A 78 -10.15 -3.29 -2.34
CA VAL A 78 -10.17 -2.05 -3.11
C VAL A 78 -11.43 -1.25 -2.79
N ASN A 79 -11.33 0.06 -2.87
CA ASN A 79 -12.47 0.94 -2.69
C ASN A 79 -12.34 2.14 -3.64
N ALA A 80 -13.48 2.56 -4.19
CA ALA A 80 -13.60 3.77 -4.98
C ALA A 80 -14.64 4.67 -4.31
N LEU A 81 -14.20 5.86 -3.87
CA LEU A 81 -15.01 6.83 -3.15
C LEU A 81 -14.87 8.20 -3.81
N GLY A 82 -15.87 8.63 -4.57
CA GLY A 82 -15.80 9.86 -5.35
C GLY A 82 -14.58 9.87 -6.27
N HIS A 83 -13.64 10.79 -6.04
CA HIS A 83 -12.38 10.87 -6.79
C HIS A 83 -11.21 10.05 -6.19
N TRP A 84 -11.47 9.32 -5.11
CA TRP A 84 -10.49 8.46 -4.46
C TRP A 84 -10.52 7.04 -4.98
N LYS A 85 -9.33 6.45 -5.05
CA LYS A 85 -9.16 5.00 -5.07
C LYS A 85 -8.22 4.59 -3.94
N ALA A 86 -8.57 3.51 -3.25
CA ALA A 86 -7.74 2.90 -2.22
C ALA A 86 -7.51 1.42 -2.54
N ARG A 87 -6.30 0.94 -2.24
CA ARG A 87 -5.92 -0.47 -2.26
C ARG A 87 -5.28 -0.81 -0.93
N LEU A 88 -5.88 -1.73 -0.19
CA LEU A 88 -5.39 -2.23 1.09
C LEU A 88 -4.96 -3.69 0.94
N ASP A 89 -3.76 -3.98 1.41
CA ASP A 89 -3.18 -5.32 1.45
C ASP A 89 -3.45 -5.99 2.80
N PHE A 90 -3.86 -7.26 2.77
CA PHE A 90 -3.92 -8.19 3.90
C PHE A 90 -3.55 -9.62 3.45
N SER A 91 -2.68 -9.73 2.44
CA SER A 91 -2.21 -10.98 1.88
C SER A 91 -1.27 -11.71 2.84
N PRO A 92 -1.11 -13.04 2.69
CA PRO A 92 0.09 -13.69 3.20
C PRO A 92 1.34 -13.11 2.51
N LEU A 93 2.51 -13.34 3.10
CA LEU A 93 3.80 -12.85 2.58
C LEU A 93 4.03 -13.15 1.09
N GLY A 94 3.53 -14.28 0.58
CA GLY A 94 3.61 -14.62 -0.83
C GLY A 94 3.10 -16.03 -1.10
N ALA A 95 3.10 -16.43 -2.37
CA ALA A 95 2.62 -17.75 -2.79
C ALA A 95 3.67 -18.85 -2.54
N GLY A 96 3.21 -20.01 -2.09
CA GLY A 96 4.05 -21.18 -1.85
C GLY A 96 4.97 -21.06 -0.63
N SER A 97 5.77 -22.10 -0.38
CA SER A 97 6.66 -22.16 0.78
C SER A 97 7.85 -21.19 0.72
N MET A 98 8.25 -20.79 -0.49
CA MET A 98 9.37 -19.86 -0.69
C MET A 98 8.96 -18.40 -0.60
N ALA A 99 7.69 -18.08 -0.94
CA ALA A 99 7.19 -16.72 -1.11
C ALA A 99 8.13 -15.84 -1.97
N ALA A 100 8.66 -16.40 -3.06
CA ALA A 100 9.76 -15.82 -3.84
C ALA A 100 9.55 -14.35 -4.25
N HIS A 101 8.32 -14.02 -4.61
CA HIS A 101 7.91 -12.69 -5.06
C HIS A 101 7.25 -11.84 -3.97
N GLY A 102 7.32 -12.32 -2.73
CA GLY A 102 6.69 -11.72 -1.58
C GLY A 102 7.41 -10.47 -1.09
N HIS A 103 6.64 -9.46 -0.76
CA HIS A 103 7.08 -8.30 0.00
C HIS A 103 6.49 -8.38 1.41
N LEU A 104 7.18 -7.82 2.40
CA LEU A 104 6.69 -7.79 3.78
C LEU A 104 5.69 -6.64 3.97
N ASP A 105 4.63 -6.62 3.18
CA ASP A 105 3.76 -5.46 2.92
C ASP A 105 2.30 -5.64 3.33
N ALA A 106 1.94 -6.74 4.00
CA ALA A 106 0.60 -6.87 4.59
C ALA A 106 0.22 -5.62 5.42
N GLN A 107 -1.02 -5.13 5.31
CA GLN A 107 -1.48 -3.83 5.84
C GLN A 107 -1.01 -2.59 5.06
N HIS A 108 -0.28 -2.74 3.94
CA HIS A 108 0.06 -1.65 3.04
C HIS A 108 -1.22 -0.99 2.48
N LEU A 109 -1.23 0.34 2.44
CA LEU A 109 -2.30 1.13 1.84
C LEU A 109 -1.73 2.00 0.72
N SER A 110 -2.26 1.86 -0.48
CA SER A 110 -2.00 2.76 -1.60
C SER A 110 -3.24 3.63 -1.86
N LEU A 111 -3.03 4.92 -2.16
CA LEU A 111 -4.08 5.91 -2.38
C LEU A 111 -3.85 6.69 -3.68
N TRP A 112 -4.93 6.86 -4.44
CA TRP A 112 -5.01 7.76 -5.59
C TRP A 112 -6.12 8.78 -5.37
N LEU A 113 -5.89 10.00 -5.84
CA LEU A 113 -6.85 11.10 -5.79
C LEU A 113 -6.90 11.78 -7.17
N MET A 114 -8.10 11.90 -7.75
CA MET A 114 -8.30 12.52 -9.07
C MET A 114 -7.40 11.94 -10.16
N GLY A 115 -7.14 10.62 -10.11
CA GLY A 115 -6.26 9.93 -11.07
C GLY A 115 -4.75 10.14 -10.84
N CYS A 116 -4.34 10.86 -9.79
CA CYS A 116 -2.95 11.01 -9.41
C CYS A 116 -2.58 10.00 -8.30
N ALA A 117 -1.44 9.33 -8.44
CA ALA A 117 -0.87 8.51 -7.38
C ALA A 117 -0.42 9.41 -6.23
N MET A 118 -0.90 9.14 -5.01
CA MET A 118 -0.62 9.95 -3.82
C MET A 118 0.27 9.18 -2.87
N VAL A 119 -0.21 8.04 -2.36
CA VAL A 119 0.49 7.13 -1.44
C VAL A 119 0.73 5.82 -2.19
N ILE A 120 1.99 5.38 -2.30
CA ILE A 120 2.40 4.34 -3.25
C ILE A 120 3.19 3.21 -2.60
N ASP A 121 3.23 2.08 -3.29
CA ASP A 121 4.19 1.00 -3.04
C ASP A 121 5.62 1.47 -3.35
N PRO A 122 6.65 1.05 -2.61
CA PRO A 122 8.03 1.33 -2.99
C PRO A 122 8.45 0.67 -4.32
N GLY A 123 7.74 -0.35 -4.82
CA GLY A 123 8.00 -1.02 -6.09
C GLY A 123 9.05 -2.12 -6.00
N THR A 124 9.39 -2.73 -7.13
CA THR A 124 10.18 -3.97 -7.18
C THR A 124 11.69 -3.73 -7.28
N GLY A 125 12.11 -2.69 -8.01
CA GLY A 125 13.52 -2.37 -8.26
C GLY A 125 14.13 -3.31 -9.29
N ASP A 126 15.18 -4.00 -8.87
CA ASP A 126 15.85 -5.04 -9.65
C ASP A 126 15.89 -6.36 -8.84
N TYR A 127 16.00 -7.50 -9.54
CA TYR A 127 16.07 -8.82 -8.89
C TYR A 127 17.50 -9.25 -8.52
N HIS A 128 18.51 -8.70 -9.17
CA HIS A 128 19.86 -9.29 -9.20
C HIS A 128 21.01 -8.28 -9.09
N GLY A 129 20.78 -7.02 -9.43
CA GLY A 129 21.83 -6.00 -9.54
C GLY A 129 22.24 -5.44 -8.18
N ASN A 130 21.28 -5.22 -7.29
CA ASN A 130 21.54 -4.63 -5.97
C ASN A 130 20.74 -5.33 -4.84
N PRO A 131 21.36 -6.25 -4.09
CA PRO A 131 20.72 -6.95 -2.98
C PRO A 131 20.21 -6.03 -1.87
N GLU A 132 20.89 -4.92 -1.59
CA GLU A 132 20.48 -3.97 -0.54
C GLU A 132 19.19 -3.24 -0.95
N LEU A 133 19.13 -2.78 -2.20
CA LEU A 133 17.92 -2.20 -2.79
C LEU A 133 16.77 -3.20 -2.76
N ARG A 134 17.00 -4.43 -3.23
CA ARG A 134 15.97 -5.47 -3.26
C ARG A 134 15.47 -5.80 -1.85
N ASN A 135 16.37 -5.84 -0.86
CA ASN A 135 16.03 -6.04 0.55
C ASN A 135 15.21 -4.90 1.11
N TRP A 136 15.57 -3.66 0.79
CA TRP A 136 14.84 -2.47 1.21
C TRP A 136 13.42 -2.44 0.67
N LEU A 137 13.26 -2.55 -0.66
CA LEU A 137 11.96 -2.44 -1.33
C LEU A 137 10.97 -3.53 -0.90
N ALA A 138 11.48 -4.73 -0.56
CA ALA A 138 10.66 -5.82 -0.03
C ALA A 138 10.49 -5.80 1.50
N SER A 139 11.14 -4.86 2.21
CA SER A 139 11.09 -4.77 3.67
C SER A 139 9.86 -4.03 4.16
N ARG A 140 9.41 -4.37 5.37
CA ARG A 140 8.25 -3.73 6.01
C ARG A 140 8.39 -2.20 6.13
N ASP A 141 9.60 -1.69 6.36
CA ASP A 141 9.84 -0.27 6.63
C ASP A 141 9.70 0.62 5.37
N ALA A 142 9.80 0.03 4.18
CA ALA A 142 9.54 0.72 2.91
C ALA A 142 8.05 0.83 2.59
N HIS A 143 7.19 0.04 3.27
CA HIS A 143 5.76 -0.08 2.98
C HIS A 143 4.90 0.74 3.93
N ASN A 144 3.69 1.05 3.47
CA ASN A 144 2.79 1.97 4.15
C ASN A 144 2.01 1.36 5.33
N GLY A 145 2.57 0.37 6.05
CA GLY A 145 1.94 -0.32 7.18
C GLY A 145 2.64 -0.05 8.52
N PRO A 146 2.03 -0.42 9.67
CA PRO A 146 2.71 -0.30 10.96
C PRO A 146 3.89 -1.28 11.04
N PHE A 147 5.06 -0.77 11.38
CA PHE A 147 6.31 -1.50 11.54
C PHE A 147 6.75 -1.49 13.01
N PRO A 148 6.76 -2.63 13.70
CA PRO A 148 7.06 -2.68 15.13
C PRO A 148 8.56 -2.51 15.47
N GLY A 149 9.46 -2.43 14.49
CA GLY A 149 10.91 -2.23 14.70
C GLY A 149 11.65 -3.41 15.33
N GLU A 150 11.20 -3.85 16.50
CA GLU A 150 11.81 -4.86 17.35
C GLU A 150 11.32 -6.29 17.07
N ILE A 151 10.17 -6.46 16.40
CA ILE A 151 9.60 -7.78 16.09
C ILE A 151 9.74 -8.07 14.59
N SER A 152 10.46 -9.14 14.27
CA SER A 152 10.53 -9.67 12.91
C SER A 152 9.20 -10.34 12.52
N LEU A 153 8.60 -9.89 11.42
CA LEU A 153 7.41 -10.50 10.81
C LEU A 153 7.77 -11.56 9.76
N ALA A 154 8.99 -11.54 9.25
CA ALA A 154 9.58 -12.55 8.38
C ALA A 154 11.10 -12.36 8.35
N LYS A 155 11.82 -13.38 7.90
CA LYS A 155 13.26 -13.33 7.65
C LYS A 155 13.51 -13.59 6.18
N ARG A 156 14.27 -12.72 5.51
CA ARG A 156 14.70 -12.97 4.15
C ARG A 156 15.96 -13.82 4.13
N GLU A 157 15.96 -14.91 3.36
CA GLU A 157 17.05 -15.89 3.24
C GLU A 157 17.52 -16.00 1.78
N GLY A 158 17.71 -14.86 1.13
CA GLY A 158 18.11 -14.75 -0.27
C GLY A 158 17.10 -13.95 -1.10
N PRO A 159 17.37 -13.77 -2.41
CA PRO A 159 16.55 -12.91 -3.26
C PRO A 159 15.10 -13.42 -3.41
N PHE A 160 14.90 -14.74 -3.33
CA PHE A 160 13.61 -15.39 -3.60
C PHE A 160 13.19 -16.38 -2.50
N LEU A 161 13.68 -16.19 -1.28
CA LEU A 161 13.34 -17.06 -0.16
C LEU A 161 13.03 -16.24 1.09
N TRP A 162 11.82 -16.43 1.61
CA TRP A 162 11.45 -15.98 2.93
C TRP A 162 11.28 -17.16 3.88
N ALA A 163 11.68 -16.94 5.13
CA ALA A 163 11.51 -17.84 6.24
C ALA A 163 10.74 -17.16 7.37
N ALA A 164 10.17 -17.98 8.25
CA ALA A 164 9.54 -17.53 9.48
C ALA A 164 8.42 -16.48 9.32
N ALA A 165 7.75 -16.43 8.16
CA ALA A 165 6.67 -15.51 7.85
C ALA A 165 5.56 -15.46 8.92
N HIS A 166 4.95 -14.29 9.07
CA HIS A 166 3.76 -14.09 9.86
C HIS A 166 2.60 -14.95 9.33
N PRO A 167 1.64 -15.35 10.18
CA PRO A 167 0.42 -15.99 9.71
C PRO A 167 -0.34 -15.04 8.78
N LYS A 168 -1.21 -15.60 7.91
CA LYS A 168 -2.11 -14.80 7.08
C LYS A 168 -2.83 -13.76 7.97
N PRO A 169 -2.80 -12.47 7.62
CA PRO A 169 -3.52 -11.44 8.35
C PRO A 169 -5.01 -11.80 8.48
N LEU A 170 -5.59 -11.51 9.64
CA LEU A 170 -7.04 -11.56 9.81
C LEU A 170 -7.64 -10.28 9.25
N GLN A 171 -8.85 -10.37 8.71
CA GLN A 171 -9.57 -9.24 8.16
C GLN A 171 -11.04 -9.25 8.55
N SER A 172 -11.60 -8.08 8.82
CA SER A 172 -13.03 -7.88 9.08
C SER A 172 -13.52 -6.60 8.41
N LEU A 173 -14.83 -6.53 8.17
CA LEU A 173 -15.48 -5.33 7.65
C LEU A 173 -16.74 -5.08 8.46
N ASP A 174 -16.79 -3.96 9.18
CA ASP A 174 -17.96 -3.53 9.94
C ASP A 174 -18.23 -2.04 9.72
N GLY A 175 -19.48 -1.68 9.40
CA GLY A 175 -19.86 -0.28 9.21
C GLY A 175 -19.08 0.46 8.10
N GLY A 176 -18.48 -0.27 7.15
CA GLY A 176 -17.57 0.28 6.14
C GLY A 176 -16.12 0.48 6.58
N VAL A 177 -15.79 0.12 7.83
CA VAL A 177 -14.43 0.12 8.37
C VAL A 177 -13.79 -1.23 8.06
N MET A 178 -12.75 -1.21 7.23
CA MET A 178 -11.95 -2.39 6.95
C MET A 178 -10.87 -2.51 8.03
N GLU A 179 -10.83 -3.62 8.74
CA GLU A 179 -9.84 -3.91 9.77
C GLU A 179 -8.95 -5.07 9.35
N THR A 180 -7.67 -4.97 9.70
CA THR A 180 -6.66 -5.99 9.42
C THR A 180 -5.78 -6.19 10.65
N GLU A 181 -5.51 -7.44 11.00
CA GLU A 181 -4.70 -7.80 12.15
C GLU A 181 -3.59 -8.79 11.79
N ILE A 182 -2.39 -8.55 12.29
CA ILE A 182 -1.27 -9.50 12.21
C ILE A 182 -0.86 -9.90 13.62
N ARG A 183 -1.04 -11.18 13.93
CA ARG A 183 -0.54 -11.79 15.18
C ARG A 183 0.90 -12.23 14.99
N THR A 184 1.79 -11.73 15.84
CA THR A 184 3.20 -12.12 15.85
C THR A 184 3.38 -13.41 16.64
N LYS A 185 4.45 -14.17 16.35
CA LYS A 185 4.75 -15.43 17.06
C LYS A 185 5.00 -15.24 18.56
N GLY A 186 5.35 -14.03 18.99
CA GLY A 186 5.58 -13.67 20.39
C GLY A 186 4.34 -13.21 21.17
N GLY A 187 3.14 -13.32 20.56
CA GLY A 187 1.89 -12.86 21.17
C GLY A 187 1.62 -11.37 21.01
N GLY A 188 2.34 -10.68 20.12
CA GLY A 188 2.05 -9.31 19.75
C GLY A 188 0.96 -9.21 18.68
N LEU A 189 0.35 -8.04 18.58
CA LEU A 189 -0.75 -7.74 17.67
C LEU A 189 -0.51 -6.39 16.99
N LEU A 190 -0.42 -6.41 15.66
CA LEU A 190 -0.48 -5.21 14.83
C LEU A 190 -1.89 -5.10 14.26
N SER A 191 -2.56 -3.97 14.49
CA SER A 191 -3.89 -3.73 13.95
C SER A 191 -3.91 -2.45 13.13
N ARG A 192 -4.66 -2.49 12.04
CA ARG A 192 -4.95 -1.33 11.20
C ARG A 192 -6.42 -1.31 10.84
N THR A 193 -7.04 -0.15 10.99
CA THR A 193 -8.38 0.14 10.46
C THR A 193 -8.29 1.19 9.37
N VAL A 194 -9.08 1.03 8.30
CA VAL A 194 -9.22 2.00 7.21
C VAL A 194 -10.69 2.29 7.01
N LYS A 195 -11.09 3.53 7.28
CA LYS A 195 -12.47 4.00 7.23
C LYS A 195 -12.65 5.07 6.15
N PRO A 196 -13.62 4.93 5.23
CA PRO A 196 -13.99 5.99 4.31
C PRO A 196 -14.63 7.16 5.06
N LEU A 197 -14.26 8.38 4.69
CA LEU A 197 -14.86 9.61 5.18
C LEU A 197 -15.90 10.09 4.17
N VAL A 198 -17.18 9.91 4.51
CA VAL A 198 -18.31 10.26 3.65
C VAL A 198 -19.07 11.53 4.10
N ASN A 199 -18.88 11.94 5.36
CA ASN A 199 -19.53 13.11 5.96
C ASN A 199 -18.49 14.21 6.22
N GLY A 200 -18.15 14.99 5.20
CA GLY A 200 -17.08 15.99 5.21
C GLY A 200 -16.31 15.98 3.90
N PRO A 201 -15.08 16.55 3.83
CA PRO A 201 -14.24 16.33 2.66
C PRO A 201 -13.95 14.83 2.53
N GLU A 202 -14.21 14.28 1.34
CA GLU A 202 -14.02 12.87 1.04
C GLU A 202 -12.56 12.45 1.28
N GLY A 203 -12.38 11.22 1.79
CA GLY A 203 -11.06 10.64 1.98
C GLY A 203 -11.06 9.45 2.93
N TRP A 204 -9.97 9.30 3.68
CA TRP A 204 -9.68 8.10 4.45
C TRP A 204 -9.20 8.45 5.86
N LEU A 205 -9.73 7.73 6.85
CA LEU A 205 -9.18 7.72 8.20
C LEU A 205 -8.54 6.36 8.46
N VAL A 206 -7.24 6.38 8.72
CA VAL A 206 -6.46 5.20 9.08
C VAL A 206 -6.16 5.27 10.58
N SER A 207 -6.36 4.18 11.30
CA SER A 207 -5.90 4.07 12.70
C SER A 207 -5.01 2.84 12.83
N ASP A 208 -3.83 3.02 13.40
CA ASP A 208 -2.83 1.97 13.59
C ASP A 208 -2.61 1.70 15.08
N SER A 209 -2.31 0.46 15.44
CA SER A 209 -1.88 0.11 16.78
C SER A 209 -0.91 -1.06 16.78
N PHE A 210 -0.10 -1.12 17.84
CA PHE A 210 0.79 -2.23 18.10
C PHE A 210 0.80 -2.56 19.59
N GLU A 211 0.44 -3.79 19.90
CA GLU A 211 0.66 -4.40 21.22
C GLU A 211 1.82 -5.39 21.11
N ARG A 212 2.87 -5.20 21.91
CA ARG A 212 4.03 -6.13 21.96
C ARG A 212 3.60 -7.48 22.48
N ARG A 213 2.70 -7.44 23.46
CA ARG A 213 1.98 -8.53 24.13
C ARG A 213 0.65 -7.96 24.57
N LEU A 214 -0.33 -8.83 24.82
CA LEU A 214 -1.65 -8.44 25.29
C LEU A 214 -1.58 -7.41 26.43
N GLY A 215 -2.13 -6.21 26.19
CA GLY A 215 -2.18 -5.10 27.15
C GLY A 215 -0.88 -4.30 27.30
N GLN A 216 0.16 -4.61 26.52
CA GLN A 216 1.44 -3.89 26.52
C GLN A 216 1.65 -3.19 25.19
N ALA A 217 1.38 -1.88 25.14
CA ALA A 217 1.67 -1.05 23.97
C ALA A 217 3.15 -1.11 23.57
N GLY A 218 3.39 -1.16 22.26
CA GLY A 218 4.73 -1.14 21.67
C GLY A 218 5.07 0.14 20.95
N GLU A 219 6.36 0.36 20.74
CA GLU A 219 6.84 1.34 19.77
C GLU A 219 6.63 0.79 18.36
N PHE A 220 6.14 1.62 17.46
CA PHE A 220 6.02 1.28 16.05
C PHE A 220 6.11 2.54 15.18
N VAL A 221 6.42 2.32 13.91
CA VAL A 221 6.54 3.36 12.90
C VAL A 221 5.49 3.12 11.81
N VAL A 222 4.96 4.20 11.24
CA VAL A 222 4.25 4.14 9.95
C VAL A 222 4.94 5.08 8.99
N ARG A 223 5.39 4.56 7.85
CA ARG A 223 5.85 5.36 6.72
C ARG A 223 4.66 5.61 5.80
N TRP A 224 4.56 6.82 5.27
CA TRP A 224 3.70 7.16 4.14
C TRP A 224 4.60 7.58 2.99
N GLN A 225 4.88 6.65 2.10
CA GLN A 225 5.66 6.86 0.89
C GLN A 225 4.77 7.53 -0.16
N PHE A 226 5.15 8.75 -0.57
CA PHE A 226 4.43 9.47 -1.61
C PHE A 226 5.05 9.21 -2.99
N ALA A 227 4.27 9.42 -4.05
CA ALA A 227 4.73 9.24 -5.42
C ALA A 227 5.88 10.21 -5.79
N PRO A 228 6.78 9.83 -6.72
CA PRO A 228 7.74 10.76 -7.29
C PRO A 228 7.05 12.00 -7.87
N GLY A 229 7.68 13.17 -7.69
CA GLY A 229 7.12 14.44 -8.13
C GLY A 229 6.01 15.00 -7.22
N CYS A 230 5.59 14.30 -6.17
CA CYS A 230 4.74 14.89 -5.14
C CYS A 230 5.47 16.03 -4.43
N GLU A 231 4.83 17.19 -4.31
CA GLU A 231 5.29 18.27 -3.44
C GLU A 231 4.64 18.14 -2.07
N VAL A 232 5.45 17.94 -1.04
CA VAL A 232 4.97 17.77 0.34
C VAL A 232 5.44 18.92 1.22
N GLU A 233 4.51 19.59 1.87
CA GLU A 233 4.78 20.67 2.81
C GLU A 233 4.12 20.42 4.16
N ARG A 234 4.81 20.82 5.23
CA ARG A 234 4.23 20.88 6.56
C ARG A 234 3.50 22.22 6.72
N ILE A 235 2.18 22.16 6.87
CA ILE A 235 1.30 23.34 6.98
C ILE A 235 0.82 23.59 8.42
N GLY A 236 1.21 22.72 9.34
CA GLY A 236 0.95 22.86 10.77
C GLY A 236 1.72 21.82 11.58
N GLN A 237 1.58 21.85 12.90
CA GLN A 237 2.27 20.91 13.78
C GLN A 237 1.92 19.44 13.48
N ARG A 238 0.67 19.20 13.08
CA ARG A 238 0.11 17.87 12.80
C ARG A 238 -0.63 17.81 11.46
N ALA A 239 -0.23 18.67 10.52
CA ALA A 239 -0.88 18.80 9.22
C ALA A 239 0.14 18.98 8.10
N PHE A 240 -0.09 18.26 7.00
CA PHE A 240 0.74 18.30 5.80
C PHE A 240 -0.15 18.46 4.57
N ARG A 241 0.37 19.09 3.53
CA ARG A 241 -0.25 19.16 2.21
C ARG A 241 0.64 18.43 1.22
N VAL A 242 0.01 17.62 0.38
CA VAL A 242 0.63 16.83 -0.68
C VAL A 242 -0.02 17.23 -1.99
N MET A 243 0.76 17.72 -2.94
CA MET A 243 0.30 18.12 -4.26
C MET A 243 0.90 17.18 -5.32
N SER A 244 0.07 16.72 -6.24
CA SER A 244 0.49 15.88 -7.37
C SER A 244 -0.39 16.18 -8.56
N GLY A 245 0.17 16.76 -9.63
CA GLY A 245 -0.60 17.19 -10.80
C GLY A 245 -1.76 18.12 -10.44
N SER A 246 -3.00 17.68 -10.74
CA SER A 246 -4.23 18.39 -10.40
C SER A 246 -4.74 18.14 -8.99
N ALA A 247 -4.23 17.12 -8.29
CA ALA A 247 -4.71 16.70 -6.99
C ALA A 247 -4.02 17.44 -5.83
N THR A 248 -4.79 17.76 -4.80
CA THR A 248 -4.26 18.25 -3.52
C THR A 248 -4.87 17.44 -2.39
N MET A 249 -4.00 16.79 -1.61
CA MET A 249 -4.36 15.97 -0.46
C MET A 249 -3.81 16.61 0.81
N ARG A 250 -4.67 16.75 1.81
CA ARG A 250 -4.28 17.09 3.17
C ARG A 250 -4.11 15.82 3.99
N VAL A 251 -3.04 15.78 4.78
CA VAL A 251 -2.76 14.73 5.76
C VAL A 251 -2.76 15.34 7.15
N ASP A 252 -3.75 15.00 7.98
CA ASP A 252 -3.77 15.35 9.40
C ASP A 252 -3.39 14.12 10.24
N ILE A 253 -2.52 14.31 11.23
CA ILE A 253 -2.04 13.23 12.11
C ILE A 253 -2.58 13.42 13.54
N GLY A 254 -3.03 12.32 14.15
CA GLY A 254 -3.55 12.28 15.51
C GLY A 254 -2.50 12.64 16.56
N VAL A 255 -2.95 12.91 17.78
CA VAL A 255 -2.06 13.32 18.89
C VAL A 255 -1.21 12.19 19.45
N GLY A 256 -1.54 10.93 19.14
CA GLY A 256 -0.77 9.75 19.55
C GLY A 256 0.60 9.64 18.89
N TRP A 257 0.80 10.22 17.70
CA TRP A 257 2.11 10.24 17.05
C TRP A 257 3.07 11.14 17.83
N ALA A 258 4.13 10.54 18.36
CA ALA A 258 5.16 11.22 19.15
C ALA A 258 6.13 12.02 18.26
N LEU A 259 6.48 11.46 17.09
CA LEU A 259 7.31 12.12 16.09
C LEU A 259 6.63 12.05 14.72
N ALA A 260 6.88 13.09 13.91
CA ALA A 260 6.48 13.15 12.53
C ALA A 260 7.64 13.77 11.73
N GLU A 261 8.29 12.98 10.90
CA GLU A 261 9.49 13.33 10.17
C GLU A 261 9.16 13.34 8.68
N LEU A 262 9.18 14.53 8.08
CA LEU A 262 9.00 14.68 6.64
C LEU A 262 10.37 14.69 5.98
N TRP A 263 10.60 13.73 5.10
CA TRP A 263 11.78 13.69 4.24
C TRP A 263 11.39 14.00 2.81
N ARG A 264 12.25 14.74 2.11
CA ARG A 264 12.07 15.14 0.72
C ARG A 264 13.38 14.96 -0.02
N PRO A 265 13.34 14.54 -1.29
CA PRO A 265 14.54 14.50 -2.09
C PRO A 265 15.09 15.92 -2.29
N SER A 266 16.40 16.07 -2.11
CA SER A 266 17.18 17.28 -2.33
C SER A 266 17.95 17.25 -3.66
N GLY A 267 18.09 16.08 -4.30
CA GLY A 267 18.83 15.90 -5.55
C GLY A 267 20.34 15.69 -5.37
N ASP A 268 20.82 15.67 -4.13
CA ASP A 268 22.20 15.38 -3.73
C ASP A 268 22.33 14.03 -3.01
N GLU A 269 21.33 13.16 -3.15
CA GLU A 269 21.31 11.83 -2.53
C GLU A 269 22.50 11.00 -2.96
N THR A 270 23.14 10.36 -1.99
CA THR A 270 24.31 9.53 -2.25
C THR A 270 23.92 8.22 -2.94
N THR A 271 24.83 7.69 -3.76
CA THR A 271 24.68 6.34 -4.31
C THR A 271 24.57 5.34 -3.15
N GLY A 272 23.47 4.58 -3.12
CA GLY A 272 23.17 3.64 -2.04
C GLY A 272 22.26 4.19 -0.94
N GLN A 273 21.81 5.45 -1.01
CA GLN A 273 20.81 5.98 -0.10
C GLN A 273 19.44 5.34 -0.39
N LEU A 274 18.97 4.47 0.51
CA LEU A 274 17.73 3.70 0.35
C LEU A 274 16.50 4.44 0.89
N ASP A 275 16.65 5.34 1.85
CA ASP A 275 15.53 6.11 2.38
C ASP A 275 14.85 6.93 1.28
N GLY A 276 13.55 6.70 1.09
CA GLY A 276 12.74 7.36 0.06
C GLY A 276 12.97 6.85 -1.35
N ILE A 277 13.81 5.82 -1.56
CA ILE A 277 13.96 5.22 -2.87
C ILE A 277 12.70 4.42 -3.23
N VAL A 278 12.21 4.63 -4.44
CA VAL A 278 11.09 3.89 -5.02
C VAL A 278 11.46 3.43 -6.42
N SER A 279 10.75 2.43 -6.91
CA SER A 279 10.89 1.87 -8.25
C SER A 279 9.55 1.97 -8.98
N PRO A 280 9.35 3.04 -9.77
CA PRO A 280 8.14 3.20 -10.57
C PRO A 280 7.99 2.13 -11.66
N ARG A 281 9.12 1.56 -12.10
CA ARG A 281 9.25 0.59 -13.20
C ARG A 281 10.45 -0.32 -12.93
N PHE A 282 10.43 -1.52 -13.50
CA PHE A 282 11.52 -2.47 -13.34
C PHE A 282 12.87 -1.85 -13.74
N VAL A 283 13.90 -2.03 -12.90
CA VAL A 283 15.27 -1.48 -13.05
C VAL A 283 15.36 0.05 -13.00
N LYS A 284 14.24 0.79 -12.93
CA LYS A 284 14.25 2.23 -12.69
C LYS A 284 14.03 2.51 -11.20
N THR A 285 14.92 3.30 -10.62
CA THR A 285 14.75 3.85 -9.28
C THR A 285 14.86 5.37 -9.28
N GLU A 286 14.16 6.00 -8.35
CA GLU A 286 14.26 7.42 -8.05
C GLU A 286 13.86 7.66 -6.59
N HIS A 287 14.22 8.82 -6.05
CA HIS A 287 13.82 9.21 -4.70
C HIS A 287 12.49 9.97 -4.71
N ALA A 288 11.64 9.65 -3.74
CA ALA A 288 10.34 10.26 -3.56
C ALA A 288 10.08 10.60 -2.08
N PRO A 289 9.33 11.67 -1.79
CA PRO A 289 9.14 12.13 -0.42
C PRO A 289 8.36 11.12 0.41
N TYR A 290 8.63 11.09 1.71
CA TYR A 290 7.87 10.28 2.65
C TYR A 290 7.63 11.01 3.97
N LEU A 291 6.55 10.64 4.65
CA LEU A 291 6.27 11.06 6.02
C LEU A 291 6.40 9.84 6.94
N LYS A 292 7.36 9.89 7.86
CA LYS A 292 7.57 8.86 8.89
C LYS A 292 6.93 9.30 10.20
N LEU A 293 6.04 8.48 10.74
CA LEU A 293 5.34 8.72 12.00
C LEU A 293 5.78 7.69 13.02
N THR A 294 6.15 8.13 14.22
CA THR A 294 6.63 7.24 15.30
C THR A 294 5.68 7.31 16.48
N ALA A 295 5.17 6.15 16.89
CA ALA A 295 4.40 5.95 18.10
C ALA A 295 5.33 5.48 19.23
N LYS A 296 5.19 6.04 20.43
CA LYS A 296 5.96 5.62 21.61
C LYS A 296 5.05 5.00 22.67
N PRO A 297 5.50 3.96 23.38
CA PRO A 297 4.72 3.35 24.45
C PRO A 297 4.44 4.36 25.58
N GLY A 298 3.28 4.21 26.24
CA GLY A 298 2.86 5.08 27.34
C GLY A 298 2.31 6.44 26.93
N GLY A 299 2.21 6.73 25.64
CA GLY A 299 1.60 7.93 25.09
C GLY A 299 0.08 7.81 24.85
N ASN A 300 -0.47 8.81 24.16
CA ASN A 300 -1.85 8.77 23.68
C ASN A 300 -2.02 7.68 22.60
N THR A 301 -3.14 6.97 22.59
CA THR A 301 -3.40 5.86 21.65
C THR A 301 -4.00 6.31 20.31
N ASP A 302 -4.23 7.61 20.13
CA ASP A 302 -4.78 8.22 18.91
C ASP A 302 -3.73 8.29 17.77
N HIS A 303 -3.24 7.12 17.33
CA HIS A 303 -2.35 6.97 16.18
C HIS A 303 -3.15 6.95 14.88
N LYS A 304 -3.87 8.05 14.63
CA LYS A 304 -4.70 8.20 13.44
C LYS A 304 -3.98 9.01 12.36
N THR A 305 -4.18 8.65 11.11
CA THR A 305 -3.79 9.46 9.95
C THR A 305 -5.03 9.69 9.09
N LYS A 306 -5.35 10.95 8.84
CA LYS A 306 -6.51 11.37 8.07
C LYS A 306 -6.04 11.94 6.73
N PHE A 307 -6.48 11.35 5.64
CA PHE A 307 -6.27 11.83 4.28
C PHE A 307 -7.57 12.45 3.77
N THR A 308 -7.55 13.70 3.31
CA THR A 308 -8.74 14.37 2.75
C THR A 308 -8.36 15.16 1.51
N ALA A 309 -9.27 15.19 0.53
CA ALA A 309 -9.08 16.03 -0.64
C ALA A 309 -9.23 17.51 -0.24
N GLU A 310 -8.31 18.36 -0.68
CA GLU A 310 -8.50 19.82 -0.63
C GLU A 310 -8.93 20.30 -2.02
N ALA A 311 -9.93 21.18 -2.07
CA ALA A 311 -10.22 21.91 -3.29
C ALA A 311 -9.03 22.82 -3.60
N ARG A 312 -8.58 22.87 -4.87
CA ARG A 312 -7.61 23.88 -5.30
C ARG A 312 -8.17 25.25 -4.94
N ARG A 313 -7.41 26.04 -4.18
CA ARG A 313 -7.68 27.47 -4.07
C ARG A 313 -7.42 28.05 -5.45
N VAL A 314 -8.49 28.52 -6.10
CA VAL A 314 -8.42 29.33 -7.33
C VAL A 314 -7.78 30.67 -6.99
#